data_AF-A1BZJ9-F1
#
_entry.id   AF-A1BZJ9-F1
#
_cell.length_a   1.000
_cell.length_b   1.000
_cell.length_c   1.000
_cell.angle_alpha   90.00
_cell.angle_beta   90.00
_cell.angle_gamma   90.00
#
_symmetry.space_group_name_H-M   'P 1'
#
loop_
_entity.id
_entity.type
_entity.pdbx_description
1 polymer ?
#
loop_
_entity_poly.entity_id
_entity_poly.type
_entity_poly.pdbx_seq_one_letter_code
_entity_poly.pdbx_strand_id
1 'polypeptide(L)'
;MSKSIRVVKRRREVVDFIGTAEALDTEAAIAIAAQAFRAEGFRKRTIDDYSKLFRYFMRELNIEKVEIITAAHVQMYINKLLNRELAPATVNIRISALKSVFKRLNEQGYIKSNPAVDFVKLRTDEAPIFTLNHNQIKRIFRVVDKTTYAGYRDYCAMLLMLHCGLRVNEVNQLEANDIDFDNLTIMLAGAKNKNRKTRAVPMTKKVAEELRMLIGVLPTKSAKHTLGKI
;
A
#
# COMPACT_ATOMS: atom_id res chain seq x y z
N MET A 1 -14.85 -40.11 -23.32
CA MET A 1 -14.81 -38.86 -24.09
C MET A 1 -15.69 -37.81 -23.42
N SER A 2 -15.15 -37.00 -22.51
CA SER A 2 -15.91 -35.96 -21.80
C SER A 2 -15.72 -34.61 -22.49
N LYS A 3 -16.80 -34.05 -23.06
CA LYS A 3 -16.80 -32.71 -23.66
C LYS A 3 -16.73 -31.65 -22.56
N SER A 4 -15.64 -30.88 -22.54
CA SER A 4 -15.47 -29.69 -21.70
C SER A 4 -16.45 -28.59 -22.09
N ILE A 5 -17.29 -28.17 -21.15
CA ILE A 5 -18.20 -27.04 -21.28
C ILE A 5 -17.37 -25.74 -21.22
N ARG A 6 -17.26 -25.04 -22.34
CA ARG A 6 -16.71 -23.68 -22.40
C ARG A 6 -17.66 -22.72 -21.69
N VAL A 7 -17.25 -22.22 -20.54
CA VAL A 7 -17.94 -21.13 -19.83
C VAL A 7 -17.79 -19.85 -20.64
N VAL A 8 -18.85 -19.46 -21.34
CA VAL A 8 -18.93 -18.20 -22.10
C VAL A 8 -18.97 -17.04 -21.11
N LYS A 9 -17.95 -16.18 -21.17
CA LYS A 9 -17.82 -14.96 -20.37
C LYS A 9 -18.97 -14.02 -20.74
N ARG A 10 -19.92 -13.83 -19.81
CA ARG A 10 -21.04 -12.86 -19.93
C ARG A 10 -20.49 -11.51 -20.41
N ARG A 11 -20.93 -11.06 -21.59
CA ARG A 11 -20.79 -9.65 -22.03
C ARG A 11 -21.46 -8.79 -20.97
N ARG A 12 -20.70 -7.92 -20.31
CA ARG A 12 -21.27 -6.89 -19.43
C ARG A 12 -22.02 -5.91 -20.32
N GLU A 13 -23.30 -5.74 -20.03
CA GLU A 13 -24.13 -4.69 -20.56
C GLU A 13 -23.41 -3.35 -20.38
N VAL A 14 -23.30 -2.60 -21.48
CA VAL A 14 -22.76 -1.25 -21.51
C VAL A 14 -23.75 -0.43 -20.68
N VAL A 15 -23.33 0.02 -19.51
CA VAL A 15 -24.11 0.94 -18.69
C VAL A 15 -24.39 2.15 -19.56
N ASP A 16 -25.67 2.41 -19.81
CA ASP A 16 -26.12 3.52 -20.65
C ASP A 16 -25.45 4.82 -20.19
N PHE A 17 -24.87 5.54 -21.14
CA PHE A 17 -24.26 6.83 -20.92
C PHE A 17 -25.33 7.75 -20.32
N ILE A 18 -25.20 8.08 -19.04
CA ILE A 18 -25.99 9.14 -18.40
C ILE A 18 -25.44 10.45 -18.98
N GLY A 19 -25.89 10.76 -20.20
CA GLY A 19 -25.73 12.06 -20.80
C GLY A 19 -26.62 13.02 -20.03
N THR A 20 -26.13 13.53 -18.91
CA THR A 20 -26.64 14.69 -18.14
C THR A 20 -25.88 14.73 -16.81
N ALA A 21 -24.71 15.37 -16.79
CA ALA A 21 -24.12 15.85 -15.55
C ALA A 21 -23.17 16.98 -15.92
N GLU A 22 -23.22 18.07 -15.17
CA GLU A 22 -22.26 19.15 -15.24
C GLU A 22 -20.84 18.59 -15.31
N ALA A 23 -19.99 19.24 -16.12
CA ALA A 23 -18.64 18.76 -16.34
C ALA A 23 -17.93 18.48 -15.01
N LEU A 24 -17.47 17.25 -14.85
CA LEU A 24 -16.97 16.76 -13.58
C LEU A 24 -15.55 17.28 -13.35
N ASP A 25 -15.43 18.12 -12.32
CA ASP A 25 -14.16 18.68 -11.90
C ASP A 25 -13.27 17.61 -11.22
N THR A 26 -12.02 18.00 -10.94
CA THR A 26 -11.02 17.10 -10.35
C THR A 26 -11.44 16.53 -9.00
N GLU A 27 -12.05 17.33 -8.12
CA GLU A 27 -12.36 16.89 -6.75
C GLU A 27 -13.62 16.03 -6.71
N ALA A 28 -14.62 16.37 -7.52
CA ALA A 28 -15.81 15.56 -7.70
C ALA A 28 -15.45 14.18 -8.29
N ALA A 29 -14.58 14.14 -9.30
CA ALA A 29 -14.06 12.88 -9.85
C ALA A 29 -13.31 12.04 -8.82
N ILE A 30 -12.48 12.67 -7.99
CA ILE A 30 -11.79 12.01 -6.88
C ILE A 30 -12.79 11.45 -5.87
N ALA A 31 -13.83 12.21 -5.50
CA ALA A 31 -14.82 11.79 -4.52
C ALA A 31 -15.59 10.54 -5.00
N ILE A 32 -16.03 10.54 -6.25
CA ILE A 32 -16.72 9.40 -6.88
C ILE A 32 -15.82 8.16 -6.91
N ALA A 33 -14.60 8.31 -7.42
CA ALA A 33 -13.65 7.20 -7.47
C ALA A 33 -13.33 6.67 -6.06
N ALA A 34 -13.13 7.56 -5.09
CA ALA A 34 -12.88 7.21 -3.71
C ALA A 34 -14.05 6.46 -3.07
N GLN A 35 -15.30 6.85 -3.35
CA GLN A 35 -16.49 6.11 -2.89
C GLN A 35 -16.50 4.70 -3.46
N ALA A 36 -16.25 4.54 -4.76
CA ALA A 36 -16.17 3.22 -5.38
C ALA A 36 -15.06 2.35 -4.77
N PHE A 37 -13.86 2.91 -4.55
CA PHE A 37 -12.78 2.19 -3.89
C PHE A 37 -13.12 1.80 -2.44
N ARG A 38 -13.83 2.65 -1.69
CA ARG A 38 -14.31 2.31 -0.34
C ARG A 38 -15.30 1.15 -0.37
N ALA A 39 -16.24 1.15 -1.32
CA ALA A 39 -17.22 0.08 -1.49
C ALA A 39 -16.54 -1.27 -1.82
N GLU A 40 -15.45 -1.25 -2.59
CA GLU A 40 -14.62 -2.42 -2.89
C GLU A 40 -13.68 -2.81 -1.74
N GLY A 41 -13.70 -2.05 -0.65
CA GLY A 41 -12.91 -2.28 0.54
C GLY A 41 -11.44 -1.98 0.35
N PHE A 42 -11.02 -1.04 -0.49
CA PHE A 42 -9.61 -0.61 -0.56
C PHE A 42 -9.15 0.03 0.76
N ARG A 43 -7.85 -0.06 1.07
CA ARG A 43 -7.29 0.61 2.25
C ARG A 43 -7.30 2.13 2.06
N LYS A 44 -7.62 2.91 3.10
CA LYS A 44 -7.62 4.38 3.09
C LYS A 44 -6.35 4.96 2.45
N ARG A 45 -5.18 4.46 2.84
CA ARG A 45 -3.89 4.88 2.25
C ARG A 45 -3.85 4.73 0.72
N THR A 46 -4.35 3.62 0.18
CA THR A 46 -4.37 3.41 -1.27
C THR A 46 -5.30 4.40 -1.96
N ILE A 47 -6.44 4.70 -1.35
CA ILE A 47 -7.41 5.69 -1.87
C ILE A 47 -6.78 7.09 -1.86
N ASP A 48 -6.13 7.47 -0.76
CA ASP A 48 -5.45 8.76 -0.62
C ASP A 48 -4.31 8.89 -1.64
N ASP A 49 -3.51 7.85 -1.82
CA ASP A 49 -2.41 7.81 -2.80
C ASP A 49 -2.95 7.95 -4.23
N TYR A 50 -4.02 7.23 -4.58
CA TYR A 50 -4.63 7.31 -5.92
C TYR A 50 -5.25 8.69 -6.17
N SER A 51 -5.92 9.26 -5.18
CA SER A 51 -6.51 10.60 -5.24
C SER A 51 -5.43 11.66 -5.46
N LYS A 52 -4.32 11.57 -4.73
CA LYS A 52 -3.16 12.46 -4.91
C LYS A 52 -2.59 12.34 -6.31
N LEU A 53 -2.35 11.12 -6.80
CA LEU A 53 -1.80 10.87 -8.13
C LEU A 53 -2.71 11.40 -9.24
N PHE A 54 -4.02 11.23 -9.10
CA PHE A 54 -5.00 11.78 -10.03
C PHE A 54 -5.00 13.31 -10.03
N ARG A 55 -4.98 13.94 -8.86
CA ARG A 55 -4.86 15.39 -8.73
C ARG A 55 -3.58 15.93 -9.38
N TYR A 56 -2.46 15.24 -9.19
CA TYR A 56 -1.21 15.60 -9.85
C TYR A 56 -1.32 15.50 -11.37
N PHE A 57 -1.94 14.44 -11.90
CA PHE A 57 -2.17 14.30 -13.34
C PHE A 57 -2.98 15.47 -13.91
N MET A 58 -4.13 15.79 -13.31
CA MET A 58 -5.01 16.88 -13.76
C MET A 58 -4.27 18.23 -13.76
N ARG A 59 -3.59 18.53 -12.65
CA ARG A 59 -2.82 19.78 -12.50
C ARG A 59 -1.66 19.90 -13.48
N GLU A 60 -0.91 18.83 -13.70
CA GLU A 60 0.28 18.83 -14.58
C GLU A 60 -0.06 19.01 -16.06
N LEU A 61 -1.27 18.63 -16.46
CA LEU A 61 -1.77 18.82 -17.81
C LEU A 61 -2.71 20.03 -17.95
N ASN A 62 -2.95 20.75 -16.85
CA ASN A 62 -3.92 21.85 -16.78
C ASN A 62 -5.32 21.45 -17.28
N ILE A 63 -5.76 20.26 -16.87
CA ILE A 63 -7.08 19.71 -17.22
C ILE A 63 -8.04 20.05 -16.09
N GLU A 64 -9.14 20.71 -16.42
CA GLU A 64 -10.19 21.03 -15.45
C GLU A 64 -11.29 19.96 -15.40
N LYS A 65 -11.58 19.36 -16.56
CA LYS A 65 -12.74 18.49 -16.79
C LYS A 65 -12.30 17.08 -17.17
N VAL A 66 -12.89 16.05 -16.56
CA VAL A 66 -12.43 14.66 -16.82
C VAL A 66 -12.91 14.10 -18.16
N GLU A 67 -13.98 14.64 -18.74
CA GLU A 67 -14.58 14.13 -19.98
C GLU A 67 -13.68 14.37 -21.19
N ILE A 68 -12.81 15.39 -21.14
CA ILE A 68 -11.88 15.72 -22.23
C ILE A 68 -10.61 14.86 -22.20
N ILE A 69 -10.43 14.02 -21.17
CA ILE A 69 -9.22 13.20 -21.04
C ILE A 69 -9.23 12.10 -22.09
N THR A 70 -8.11 11.98 -22.79
CA THR A 70 -7.90 11.01 -23.87
C THR A 70 -6.60 10.24 -23.65
N ALA A 71 -6.38 9.18 -24.43
CA ALA A 71 -5.12 8.44 -24.40
C ALA A 71 -3.90 9.34 -24.71
N ALA A 72 -4.08 10.37 -25.55
CA ALA A 72 -3.03 11.34 -25.85
C ALA A 72 -2.59 12.13 -24.61
N HIS A 73 -3.53 12.50 -23.73
CA HIS A 73 -3.21 13.16 -22.46
C HIS A 73 -2.39 12.23 -21.54
N VAL A 74 -2.74 10.94 -21.47
CA VAL A 74 -1.97 9.96 -20.69
C VAL A 74 -0.55 9.83 -21.24
N GLN A 75 -0.37 9.77 -22.56
CA GLN A 75 0.96 9.74 -23.19
C GLN A 75 1.75 11.03 -22.95
N MET A 76 1.12 12.19 -23.04
CA MET A 76 1.74 13.47 -22.72
C MET A 76 2.22 13.51 -21.26
N TYR A 77 1.44 12.97 -20.33
CA TYR A 77 1.85 12.85 -18.94
C TYR A 77 3.04 11.91 -18.76
N ILE A 78 3.04 10.74 -19.41
CA ILE A 78 4.17 9.80 -19.38
C ILE A 78 5.45 10.50 -19.85
N ASN A 79 5.39 11.20 -20.99
CA ASN A 79 6.54 11.93 -21.53
C ASN A 79 7.02 13.03 -20.58
N LYS A 80 6.11 13.78 -19.94
CA LYS A 80 6.47 14.76 -18.91
C LYS A 80 7.18 14.11 -17.71
N LEU A 81 6.74 12.93 -17.27
CA LEU A 81 7.39 12.22 -16.17
C LEU A 81 8.78 11.70 -16.54
N LEU A 82 8.95 11.20 -17.76
CA LEU A 82 10.24 10.74 -18.27
C LEU A 82 11.22 11.90 -18.49
N ASN A 83 10.75 13.05 -18.98
CA ASN A 83 11.56 14.25 -19.13
C ASN A 83 12.02 14.85 -17.79
N ARG A 84 11.37 14.47 -16.69
CA ARG A 84 11.81 14.78 -15.31
C ARG A 84 12.72 13.71 -14.72
N GLU A 85 13.18 12.77 -15.52
CA GLU A 85 14.08 11.68 -15.13
C GLU A 85 13.52 10.79 -14.01
N LEU A 86 12.19 10.67 -13.91
CA LEU A 86 11.61 9.71 -12.98
C LEU A 86 11.89 8.29 -13.45
N ALA A 87 12.27 7.43 -12.50
CA ALA A 87 12.48 6.01 -12.76
C ALA A 87 11.24 5.38 -13.45
N PRO A 88 11.41 4.52 -14.48
CA PRO A 88 10.30 3.90 -15.19
C PRO A 88 9.35 3.11 -14.28
N ALA A 89 9.86 2.53 -13.20
CA ALA A 89 9.06 1.86 -12.17
C ALA A 89 8.10 2.83 -11.47
N THR A 90 8.55 4.04 -11.16
CA THR A 90 7.72 5.10 -10.58
C THR A 90 6.64 5.54 -11.56
N VAL A 91 6.98 5.73 -12.83
CA VAL A 91 6.01 6.07 -13.88
C VAL A 91 4.95 4.98 -13.99
N ASN A 92 5.36 3.71 -14.04
CA ASN A 92 4.45 2.56 -14.07
C ASN A 92 3.46 2.54 -12.90
N ILE A 93 3.93 2.84 -11.68
CA ILE A 93 3.07 2.93 -10.49
C ILE A 93 2.03 4.05 -10.65
N ARG A 94 2.47 5.23 -11.11
CA ARG A 94 1.58 6.39 -11.32
C ARG A 94 0.50 6.09 -12.34
N ILE A 95 0.88 5.58 -13.52
CA ILE A 95 -0.09 5.27 -14.57
C ILE A 95 -1.02 4.12 -14.16
N SER A 96 -0.54 3.13 -13.41
CA SER A 96 -1.39 2.05 -12.89
C SER A 96 -2.45 2.56 -11.92
N ALA A 97 -2.12 3.57 -11.09
CA ALA A 97 -3.09 4.23 -10.22
C ALA A 97 -4.12 5.01 -11.05
N LEU A 98 -3.69 5.81 -12.03
CA LEU A 98 -4.59 6.54 -12.93
C LEU A 98 -5.53 5.60 -13.68
N LYS A 99 -5.01 4.50 -14.24
CA LYS A 99 -5.79 3.46 -14.91
C LYS A 99 -6.90 2.91 -14.02
N SER A 100 -6.65 2.78 -12.72
CA SER A 100 -7.64 2.32 -11.74
C SER A 100 -8.70 3.39 -11.48
N VAL A 101 -8.32 4.67 -11.36
CA VAL A 101 -9.27 5.78 -11.18
C VAL A 101 -10.17 5.92 -12.41
N PHE A 102 -9.59 5.98 -13.61
CA PHE A 102 -10.34 6.05 -14.87
C PHE A 102 -11.29 4.86 -15.06
N LYS A 103 -10.89 3.67 -14.63
CA LYS A 103 -11.77 2.50 -14.68
C LYS A 103 -13.04 2.74 -13.86
N ARG A 104 -12.95 3.33 -12.66
CA ARG A 104 -14.12 3.63 -11.83
C ARG A 104 -14.98 4.75 -12.41
N LEU A 105 -14.36 5.79 -12.96
CA LEU A 105 -15.11 6.86 -13.65
C LEU A 105 -15.87 6.32 -14.87
N ASN A 106 -15.26 5.38 -15.62
CA ASN A 106 -15.90 4.72 -16.76
C ASN A 106 -17.06 3.82 -16.33
N GLU A 107 -16.84 2.94 -15.34
CA GLU A 107 -17.89 2.04 -14.83
C GLU A 107 -19.12 2.77 -14.27
N GLN A 108 -18.96 4.03 -13.88
CA GLN A 108 -20.02 4.91 -13.39
C GLN A 108 -20.59 5.85 -14.48
N GLY A 109 -20.13 5.74 -15.72
CA GLY A 109 -20.66 6.49 -16.87
C GLY A 109 -20.10 7.91 -17.07
N TYR A 110 -19.16 8.38 -16.25
CA TYR A 110 -18.61 9.75 -16.34
C TYR A 110 -17.61 9.94 -17.48
N ILE A 111 -16.96 8.87 -17.95
CA ILE A 111 -16.10 8.89 -19.14
C ILE A 111 -16.49 7.77 -20.08
N LYS A 112 -16.44 8.03 -21.39
CA LYS A 112 -16.85 7.06 -22.43
C LYS A 112 -15.96 5.81 -22.45
N SER A 113 -14.66 5.98 -22.20
CA SER A 113 -13.67 4.91 -22.22
C SER A 113 -12.54 5.21 -21.24
N ASN A 114 -11.79 4.19 -20.81
CA ASN A 114 -10.64 4.39 -19.93
C ASN A 114 -9.42 4.77 -20.80
N PRO A 115 -8.88 6.01 -20.71
CA PRO A 115 -7.78 6.48 -21.56
C PRO A 115 -6.45 5.78 -21.31
N ALA A 116 -6.31 5.05 -20.20
CA ALA A 116 -5.11 4.27 -19.85
C ALA A 116 -5.32 2.75 -20.03
N VAL A 117 -6.38 2.32 -20.71
CA VAL A 117 -6.71 0.88 -20.87
C VAL A 117 -5.60 0.12 -21.60
N ASP A 118 -5.03 0.71 -22.66
CA ASP A 118 -3.99 0.11 -23.50
C ASP A 118 -2.57 0.49 -23.06
N PHE A 119 -2.43 1.11 -21.88
CA PHE A 119 -1.10 1.42 -21.34
C PHE A 119 -0.31 0.13 -21.09
N VAL A 120 0.81 0.01 -21.82
CA VAL A 120 1.84 -1.00 -21.61
C VAL A 120 2.89 -0.42 -20.66
N LYS A 121 3.25 -1.20 -19.62
CA LYS A 121 4.27 -0.78 -18.66
C LYS A 121 5.60 -0.53 -19.37
N LEU A 122 6.25 0.57 -18.99
CA LEU A 122 7.62 0.85 -19.38
C LEU A 122 8.54 -0.26 -18.90
N ARG A 123 9.54 -0.59 -19.71
CA ARG A 123 10.58 -1.56 -19.32
C ARG A 123 11.35 -1.01 -18.13
N THR A 124 11.61 -1.89 -17.17
CA THR A 124 12.35 -1.58 -15.94
C THR A 124 13.43 -2.62 -15.79
N ASP A 125 14.66 -2.19 -15.56
CA ASP A 125 15.74 -3.10 -15.19
C ASP A 125 15.53 -3.57 -13.76
N GLU A 126 15.78 -4.86 -13.51
CA GLU A 126 15.79 -5.38 -12.16
C GLU A 126 17.07 -4.92 -11.46
N ALA A 127 16.94 -4.08 -10.44
CA ALA A 127 18.06 -3.73 -9.59
C ALA A 127 18.44 -4.91 -8.69
N PRO A 128 19.73 -5.23 -8.54
CA PRO A 128 20.15 -6.27 -7.61
C PRO A 128 19.80 -5.87 -6.17
N ILE A 129 19.25 -6.81 -5.42
CA ILE A 129 18.97 -6.63 -4.00
C ILE A 129 20.27 -6.95 -3.24
N PHE A 130 20.93 -5.93 -2.71
CA PHE A 130 22.09 -6.12 -1.84
C PHE A 130 21.64 -6.49 -0.43
N THR A 131 22.07 -7.65 0.05
CA THR A 131 21.79 -8.13 1.41
C THR A 131 22.89 -7.71 2.39
N LEU A 132 22.51 -7.48 3.64
CA LEU A 132 23.46 -7.17 4.70
C LEU A 132 24.22 -8.42 5.13
N ASN A 133 25.54 -8.32 5.23
CA ASN A 133 26.36 -9.37 5.85
C ASN A 133 26.33 -9.28 7.38
N HIS A 134 26.81 -10.32 8.05
CA HIS A 134 26.77 -10.42 9.50
C HIS A 134 27.53 -9.29 10.23
N ASN A 135 28.65 -8.82 9.67
CA ASN A 135 29.43 -7.72 10.24
C ASN A 135 28.71 -6.37 10.10
N GLN A 136 28.04 -6.13 8.97
CA GLN A 136 27.20 -4.95 8.76
C GLN A 136 26.03 -4.93 9.74
N ILE A 137 25.35 -6.07 9.91
CA ILE A 137 24.28 -6.21 10.91
C ILE A 137 24.80 -5.85 12.30
N LYS A 138 25.92 -6.45 12.73
CA LYS A 138 26.56 -6.12 14.03
C LYS A 138 26.84 -4.63 14.18
N ARG A 139 27.33 -3.96 13.13
CA ARG A 139 27.61 -2.51 13.16
C ARG A 139 26.34 -1.70 13.36
N ILE A 140 25.24 -2.01 12.66
CA ILE A 140 23.96 -1.32 12.81
C ILE A 140 23.44 -1.46 14.25
N PHE A 141 23.47 -2.67 14.79
CA PHE A 141 23.00 -2.95 16.16
C PHE A 141 23.85 -2.31 17.27
N ARG A 142 25.13 -1.98 17.00
CA ARG A 142 26.02 -1.32 17.96
C ARG A 142 25.75 0.18 18.13
N VAL A 143 25.11 0.82 17.15
CA VAL A 143 24.81 2.26 17.20
C VAL A 143 23.60 2.56 18.10
N VAL A 144 22.78 1.55 18.39
CA VAL A 144 21.55 1.71 19.18
C VAL A 144 21.89 1.82 20.66
N ASP A 145 21.57 2.96 21.27
CA ASP A 145 21.72 3.19 22.69
C ASP A 145 20.62 2.49 23.50
N LYS A 146 20.96 1.30 24.02
CA LYS A 146 20.06 0.48 24.83
C LYS A 146 19.79 1.01 26.24
N THR A 147 20.49 2.05 26.68
CA THR A 147 20.29 2.62 28.02
C THR A 147 19.04 3.48 28.11
N THR A 148 18.55 3.99 26.97
CA THR A 148 17.30 4.73 26.88
C THR A 148 16.13 3.82 26.51
N TYR A 149 14.93 4.11 27.00
CA TYR A 149 13.72 3.41 26.58
C TYR A 149 13.54 3.43 25.06
N ALA A 150 13.72 4.59 24.43
CA ALA A 150 13.56 4.75 22.99
C ALA A 150 14.56 3.89 22.19
N GLY A 151 15.83 3.90 22.58
CA GLY A 151 16.83 3.07 21.91
C GLY A 151 16.62 1.57 22.19
N TYR A 152 16.19 1.18 23.38
CA TYR A 152 15.86 -0.22 23.66
C TYR A 152 14.63 -0.72 22.89
N ARG A 153 13.61 0.14 22.71
CA ARG A 153 12.47 -0.12 21.83
C ARG A 153 12.92 -0.32 20.39
N ASP A 154 13.75 0.59 19.87
CA ASP A 154 14.25 0.52 18.49
C ASP A 154 15.13 -0.71 18.27
N TYR A 155 15.91 -1.11 19.28
CA TYR A 155 16.65 -2.37 19.30
C TYR A 155 15.72 -3.59 19.15
N CYS A 156 14.63 -3.65 19.92
CA CYS A 156 13.64 -4.72 19.83
C CYS A 156 12.91 -4.73 18.48
N ALA A 157 12.56 -3.55 17.95
CA ALA A 157 11.98 -3.42 16.62
C ALA A 157 12.91 -3.99 15.55
N MET A 158 14.21 -3.68 15.62
CA MET A 158 15.21 -4.24 14.71
C MET A 158 15.36 -5.76 14.86
N LEU A 159 15.32 -6.30 16.07
CA LEU A 159 15.34 -7.75 16.31
C LEU A 159 14.15 -8.44 15.65
N LEU A 160 12.94 -7.88 15.79
CA LEU A 160 11.73 -8.42 15.18
C LEU A 160 11.80 -8.43 13.64
N MET A 161 12.34 -7.37 13.06
CA MET A 161 12.53 -7.30 11.61
C MET A 161 13.58 -8.32 11.13
N LEU A 162 14.68 -8.47 11.85
CA LEU A 162 15.78 -9.34 11.46
C LEU A 162 15.47 -10.84 11.68
N HIS A 163 14.98 -11.21 12.86
CA HIS A 163 14.80 -12.61 13.25
C HIS A 163 13.43 -13.17 12.92
N CYS A 164 12.39 -12.32 12.92
CA CYS A 164 11.02 -12.75 12.67
C CYS A 164 10.51 -12.28 11.29
N GLY A 165 11.29 -11.50 10.55
CA GLY A 165 10.93 -11.05 9.20
C GLY A 165 9.69 -10.15 9.17
N LEU A 166 9.38 -9.48 10.27
CA LEU A 166 8.26 -8.54 10.33
C LEU A 166 8.56 -7.32 9.46
N ARG A 167 7.55 -6.84 8.74
CA ARG A 167 7.65 -5.56 8.03
C ARG A 167 7.56 -4.42 9.03
N VAL A 168 8.16 -3.27 8.70
CA VAL A 168 8.15 -2.07 9.56
C VAL A 168 6.74 -1.67 10.04
N ASN A 169 5.73 -1.76 9.17
CA ASN A 169 4.35 -1.45 9.56
C ASN A 169 3.72 -2.52 10.46
N GLU A 170 4.15 -3.77 10.35
CA GLU A 170 3.68 -4.86 11.20
C GLU A 170 4.29 -4.69 12.61
N VAL A 171 5.58 -4.32 12.71
CA VAL A 171 6.23 -3.99 13.98
C VAL A 171 5.57 -2.78 14.66
N ASN A 172 5.36 -1.68 13.93
CA ASN A 172 4.75 -0.45 14.47
C ASN A 172 3.27 -0.61 14.90
N GLN A 173 2.62 -1.69 14.49
CA GLN A 173 1.24 -2.03 14.89
C GLN A 173 1.17 -3.18 15.88
N LEU A 174 2.32 -3.72 16.29
CA LEU A 174 2.39 -4.86 17.19
C LEU A 174 2.00 -4.43 18.60
N GLU A 175 1.10 -5.20 19.21
CA GLU A 175 0.65 -5.00 20.58
C GLU A 175 1.14 -6.18 21.43
N ALA A 176 1.29 -5.96 22.74
CA ALA A 176 1.71 -7.03 23.66
C ALA A 176 0.81 -8.28 23.59
N ASN A 177 -0.49 -8.08 23.35
CA ASN A 177 -1.48 -9.16 23.22
C ASN A 177 -1.35 -9.98 21.92
N ASP A 178 -0.60 -9.48 20.93
CA ASP A 178 -0.31 -10.25 19.72
C ASP A 178 0.79 -11.30 19.97
N ILE A 179 1.43 -11.30 21.14
CA ILE A 179 2.62 -12.10 21.44
C ILE A 179 2.29 -13.19 22.45
N ASP A 180 2.43 -14.44 22.01
CA ASP A 180 2.37 -15.61 22.88
C ASP A 180 3.80 -15.99 23.29
N PHE A 181 4.16 -15.60 24.51
CA PHE A 181 5.48 -15.86 25.05
C PHE A 181 5.70 -17.31 25.49
N ASP A 182 4.63 -18.08 25.69
CA ASP A 182 4.71 -19.47 26.13
C ASP A 182 4.96 -20.38 24.93
N ASN A 183 4.28 -20.11 23.82
CA ASN A 183 4.48 -20.81 22.55
C ASN A 183 5.58 -20.20 21.67
N LEU A 184 6.19 -19.08 22.09
CA LEU A 184 7.18 -18.32 21.32
C LEU A 184 6.68 -17.94 19.91
N THR A 185 5.46 -17.42 19.84
CA THR A 185 4.83 -17.02 18.57
C THR A 185 4.26 -15.61 18.62
N ILE A 186 4.27 -14.95 17.46
CA ILE A 186 3.64 -13.65 17.24
C ILE A 186 2.49 -13.82 16.26
N MET A 187 1.29 -13.43 16.68
CA MET A 187 0.07 -13.49 15.90
C MET A 187 -0.16 -12.18 15.16
N LEU A 188 0.16 -12.16 13.87
CA LEU A 188 -0.08 -10.99 13.03
C LEU A 188 -1.47 -11.09 12.40
N ALA A 189 -2.41 -10.33 12.94
CA ALA A 189 -3.78 -10.25 12.42
C ALA A 189 -3.81 -9.79 10.95
N GLY A 190 -4.74 -10.35 10.17
CA GLY A 190 -4.93 -9.99 8.76
C GLY A 190 -5.12 -8.49 8.51
N ALA A 191 -5.78 -7.78 9.42
CA ALA A 191 -5.95 -6.33 9.34
C ALA A 191 -4.60 -5.56 9.28
N LYS A 192 -3.59 -6.05 10.01
CA LYS A 192 -2.23 -5.50 10.07
C LYS A 192 -1.38 -5.90 8.85
N ASN A 193 -1.76 -6.99 8.15
CA ASN A 193 -1.03 -7.51 7.00
C ASN A 193 -1.53 -6.96 5.65
N LYS A 194 -0.62 -6.61 4.74
CA LYS A 194 -0.96 -6.12 3.38
C LYS A 194 -1.94 -7.04 2.65
N ASN A 195 -1.76 -8.36 2.79
CA ASN A 195 -2.53 -9.39 2.09
C ASN A 195 -3.80 -9.83 2.83
N ARG A 196 -4.16 -9.19 3.96
CA ARG A 196 -5.33 -9.51 4.79
C ARG A 196 -5.37 -10.91 5.41
N LYS A 197 -4.29 -11.68 5.30
CA LYS A 197 -4.18 -13.01 5.88
C LYS A 197 -3.53 -12.93 7.25
N THR A 198 -4.15 -13.55 8.25
CA THR A 198 -3.51 -13.77 9.55
C THR A 198 -2.38 -14.78 9.41
N ARG A 199 -1.27 -14.59 10.12
CA ARG A 199 -0.18 -15.57 10.18
C ARG A 199 0.45 -15.59 11.58
N ALA A 200 0.84 -16.78 12.01
CA ALA A 200 1.71 -16.97 13.16
C ALA A 200 3.16 -16.86 12.70
N VAL A 201 3.98 -16.13 13.44
CA VAL A 201 5.41 -15.98 13.19
C VAL A 201 6.17 -16.52 14.40
N PRO A 202 6.99 -17.57 14.25
CA PRO A 202 7.80 -18.05 15.36
C PRO A 202 8.89 -17.03 15.73
N MET A 203 9.23 -16.95 17.01
CA MET A 203 10.34 -16.14 17.51
C MET A 203 11.31 -17.00 18.34
N THR A 204 12.54 -16.53 18.48
CA THR A 204 13.54 -17.20 19.31
C THR A 204 13.35 -16.81 20.78
N LYS A 205 13.81 -17.66 21.70
CA LYS A 205 13.81 -17.37 23.15
C LYS A 205 14.46 -16.02 23.47
N LYS A 206 15.59 -15.73 22.83
CA LYS A 206 16.30 -14.46 22.98
C LYS A 206 15.43 -13.26 22.58
N VAL A 207 14.70 -13.34 21.47
CA VAL A 207 13.79 -12.26 21.06
C VAL A 207 12.65 -12.10 22.06
N ALA A 208 12.10 -13.21 22.54
CA ALA A 208 11.05 -13.19 23.56
C ALA A 208 11.52 -12.56 24.89
N GLU A 209 12.74 -12.85 25.34
CA GLU A 209 13.34 -12.25 26.54
C GLU A 209 13.49 -10.73 26.42
N GLU A 210 14.05 -10.25 25.30
CA GLU A 210 14.22 -8.80 25.05
C GLU A 210 12.86 -8.09 24.98
N LEU A 211 11.85 -8.72 24.36
CA LEU A 211 10.49 -8.19 24.33
C LEU A 211 9.84 -8.17 25.73
N ARG A 212 10.03 -9.21 26.55
CA ARG A 212 9.55 -9.20 27.93
C ARG A 212 10.17 -8.06 28.74
N MET A 213 11.47 -7.81 28.58
CA MET A 213 12.13 -6.68 29.21
C MET A 213 11.56 -5.34 28.73
N LEU A 214 11.35 -5.16 27.42
CA LEU A 214 10.77 -3.93 26.87
C LEU A 214 9.36 -3.67 27.43
N ILE A 215 8.52 -4.71 27.46
CA ILE A 215 7.15 -4.62 27.98
C ILE A 215 7.14 -4.32 29.47
N GLY A 216 8.07 -4.92 30.25
CA GLY A 216 8.20 -4.67 31.68
C GLY A 216 8.61 -3.24 32.04
N VAL A 217 9.30 -2.53 31.13
CA VAL A 217 9.75 -1.14 31.30
C VAL A 217 8.75 -0.14 30.68
N LEU A 218 7.62 -0.61 30.12
CA LEU A 218 6.60 0.29 29.59
C LEU A 218 6.14 1.27 30.67
N PRO A 219 6.20 2.59 30.45
CA PRO A 219 5.61 3.54 31.39
C PRO A 219 4.12 3.24 31.48
N THR A 220 3.67 2.74 32.64
CA THR A 220 2.26 2.48 32.92
C THR A 220 1.48 3.77 32.72
N LYS A 221 0.80 3.92 31.58
CA LYS A 221 -0.24 4.92 31.45
C LYS A 221 -1.36 4.54 32.41
N SER A 222 -1.68 5.46 33.31
CA SER A 222 -2.75 5.35 34.30
C SER A 222 -4.03 4.71 33.74
N ALA A 223 -4.55 3.76 34.52
CA ALA A 223 -5.88 3.19 34.52
C ALA A 223 -6.87 3.73 33.46
N LYS A 224 -6.98 3.01 32.34
CA LYS A 224 -8.21 2.58 31.63
C LYS A 224 -7.84 2.13 30.20
N HIS A 225 -7.92 0.81 29.96
CA HIS A 225 -7.89 0.13 28.65
C HIS A 225 -6.84 0.56 27.62
N THR A 226 -5.69 -0.12 27.59
CA THR A 226 -4.96 -0.70 26.44
C THR A 226 -3.48 -0.82 26.82
N LEU A 227 -2.95 -2.05 26.83
CA LEU A 227 -1.51 -2.29 26.89
C LEU A 227 -0.90 -1.61 25.65
N GLY A 228 0.09 -0.75 25.88
CA GLY A 228 0.63 0.16 24.87
C GLY A 228 1.19 -0.56 23.64
N LYS A 229 1.20 0.15 22.52
CA LYS A 229 1.92 -0.28 21.31
C LYS A 229 3.41 -0.43 21.64
N ILE A 230 4.01 -1.51 21.12
CA ILE A 230 5.45 -1.79 21.18
C ILE A 230 6.20 -0.76 20.32
#